data_AF-A0A5C7II66-F1
#
_entry.id   AF-A0A5C7II66-F1
#
_cell.length_a   1.000
_cell.length_b   1.000
_cell.length_c   1.000
_cell.angle_alpha   90.00
_cell.angle_beta   90.00
_cell.angle_gamma   90.00
#
_symmetry.space_group_name_H-M   'P 1'
#
loop_
_entity.id
_entity.type
_entity.pdbx_description
1 polymer ?
#
loop_
_entity_poly.entity_id
_entity_poly.type
_entity_poly.pdbx_seq_one_letter_code
_entity_poly.pdbx_strand_id
1 'polypeptide(L)'
;MTILIDHPQFGGVDEAQEQKVQIDEKKLLLDGGFLVPHTNSFGHTFRDYDAESERQKEVENFYRINHINQTYDFVRKMREEYGKLNRVTMSIWECCELLNDVVDESDPDLDEPQIEHLLQTAEAIRKDYPDEDWLHLTGLIHDLGKVLLHPSFGGLPQWAVVGDTYPVGCAFDESIVHHKYFKENADYNNSAYNTKYGVYYEGCGLNNIMMSWGHDDYMYLVAKENKTTLPSAALFIIRYHSFYTLHRSGAYKHLMNEEDVENLKWLQVFNKYDLYSKSKVQIDVEKVKPYYLSLIEKVYAGDSPHLCHGVLSNSALPSSSIYPCSWHQWSNANKETTNTLLPALRVLRTCTTRDYGAESERQKEVENFYRINHINQTYDFVRKMREEYGKLNRVKMSIWECCELLNDVVDESDPDLDEPQIEHLLQTAEAIRKDYPDEDWLHLTGLIHGMLCFFPSFSYIPG
;
A
#
# COMPACT_ATOMS: atom_id res chain seq x y z
N MET A 1 33.42 60.46 23.05
CA MET A 1 34.83 60.48 22.61
C MET A 1 35.12 59.10 22.07
N THR A 2 35.66 59.05 20.86
CA THR A 2 35.94 57.87 20.03
C THR A 2 36.80 56.81 20.75
N ILE A 3 36.59 55.51 20.45
CA ILE A 3 37.57 54.57 19.83
C ILE A 3 37.16 53.11 20.08
N LEU A 4 37.25 52.33 18.99
CA LEU A 4 37.06 50.89 18.83
C LEU A 4 38.33 50.08 19.23
N ILE A 5 38.15 48.75 19.18
CA ILE A 5 39.12 47.65 18.96
C ILE A 5 39.77 47.11 20.28
N ASP A 6 39.82 45.82 20.65
CA ASP A 6 40.12 44.56 19.92
C ASP A 6 39.51 43.29 20.58
N HIS A 7 39.25 42.26 19.76
CA HIS A 7 39.00 40.86 20.15
C HIS A 7 40.31 40.21 20.67
N PRO A 8 40.31 39.23 21.60
CA PRO A 8 40.00 37.83 21.22
C PRO A 8 39.49 36.88 22.34
N GLN A 9 38.92 35.76 21.91
CA GLN A 9 39.15 34.37 22.35
C GLN A 9 37.88 33.52 22.51
N PHE A 10 37.96 32.37 21.86
CA PHE A 10 37.02 31.25 21.84
C PHE A 10 36.82 30.62 23.22
N GLY A 11 35.58 30.19 23.49
CA GLY A 11 35.29 29.13 24.45
C GLY A 11 33.92 29.29 25.10
N GLY A 12 33.01 28.35 24.83
CA GLY A 12 31.77 28.20 25.61
C GLY A 12 30.53 28.04 24.73
N VAL A 13 30.06 26.80 24.67
CA VAL A 13 28.80 26.36 24.08
C VAL A 13 27.63 26.98 24.85
N ASP A 14 26.65 27.58 24.17
CA ASP A 14 25.28 27.75 24.66
C ASP A 14 24.30 27.91 23.47
N GLU A 15 23.36 26.96 23.42
CA GLU A 15 21.97 27.04 22.92
C GLU A 15 21.68 27.91 21.68
N ALA A 16 21.71 27.29 20.50
CA ALA A 16 21.07 27.84 19.31
C ALA A 16 19.54 27.78 19.46
N GLN A 17 18.94 28.94 19.67
CA GLN A 17 17.49 29.16 19.58
C GLN A 17 17.00 28.82 18.17
N GLU A 18 15.98 27.97 18.08
CA GLU A 18 15.18 27.74 16.87
C GLU A 18 14.60 29.06 16.35
N GLN A 19 15.14 29.56 15.24
CA GLN A 19 14.44 30.58 14.45
C GLN A 19 13.28 29.90 13.72
N LYS A 20 12.07 30.05 14.26
CA LYS A 20 10.83 29.86 13.50
C LYS A 20 10.86 30.78 12.28
N VAL A 21 11.04 30.20 11.11
CA VAL A 21 10.85 30.87 9.83
C VAL A 21 9.36 31.23 9.73
N GLN A 22 9.03 32.51 9.89
CA GLN A 22 7.72 33.03 9.52
C GLN A 22 7.60 32.99 7.99
N ILE A 23 6.77 32.09 7.50
CA ILE A 23 6.38 32.04 6.09
C ILE A 23 5.46 33.23 5.84
N ASP A 24 5.83 34.09 4.89
CA ASP A 24 5.07 35.27 4.48
C ASP A 24 3.75 34.82 3.81
N GLU A 25 2.65 34.96 4.55
CA GLU A 25 1.28 34.54 4.17
C GLU A 25 0.75 35.19 2.88
N LYS A 26 1.45 36.17 2.31
CA LYS A 26 1.00 36.91 1.11
C LYS A 26 1.41 36.30 -0.23
N LYS A 27 2.19 35.22 -0.28
CA LYS A 27 2.69 34.65 -1.56
C LYS A 27 1.98 33.39 -2.07
N LEU A 28 1.00 32.87 -1.34
CA LEU A 28 0.20 31.68 -1.72
C LEU A 28 -1.28 32.05 -1.95
N LEU A 29 -1.55 32.76 -3.05
CA LEU A 29 -2.91 33.01 -3.55
C LEU A 29 -3.44 31.86 -4.44
N LEU A 30 -2.94 30.63 -4.22
CA LEU A 30 -3.39 29.40 -4.88
C LEU A 30 -4.21 28.49 -3.97
N ASP A 31 -4.44 28.88 -2.71
CA ASP A 31 -5.03 27.97 -1.74
C ASP A 31 -6.55 27.86 -1.94
N GLY A 32 -6.99 26.75 -2.55
CA GLY A 32 -8.39 26.42 -2.87
C GLY A 32 -9.29 26.18 -1.65
N GLY A 33 -8.99 26.80 -0.51
CA GLY A 33 -9.84 26.74 0.69
C GLY A 33 -9.79 25.42 1.46
N PHE A 34 -8.81 24.55 1.19
CA PHE A 34 -8.63 23.30 1.94
C PHE A 34 -8.31 23.58 3.41
N LEU A 35 -9.21 23.14 4.30
CA LEU A 35 -9.02 23.18 5.75
C LEU A 35 -8.08 22.06 6.18
N VAL A 36 -6.86 22.42 6.57
CA VAL A 36 -5.89 21.47 7.11
C VAL A 36 -6.36 21.00 8.50
N PRO A 37 -6.57 19.70 8.72
CA PRO A 37 -6.96 19.16 10.02
C PRO A 37 -5.83 19.35 11.05
N HIS A 38 -6.20 19.57 12.31
CA HIS A 38 -5.24 19.79 13.40
C HIS A 38 -4.49 18.51 13.81
N THR A 39 -5.05 17.33 13.52
CA THR A 39 -4.52 16.02 13.93
C THR A 39 -4.80 14.95 12.87
N ASN A 40 -3.96 13.90 12.81
CA ASN A 40 -4.10 12.74 11.93
C ASN A 40 -5.25 11.80 12.37
N SER A 41 -5.43 10.70 11.64
CA SER A 41 -6.46 9.68 11.90
C SER A 41 -6.36 9.01 13.30
N PHE A 42 -5.20 9.12 13.94
CA PHE A 42 -4.88 8.62 15.28
C PHE A 42 -4.95 9.70 16.37
N GLY A 43 -5.25 10.96 16.01
CA GLY A 43 -5.31 12.07 16.96
C GLY A 43 -3.95 12.69 17.33
N HIS A 44 -2.89 12.36 16.60
CA HIS A 44 -1.55 12.92 16.76
C HIS A 44 -1.28 14.05 15.76
N THR A 45 -0.20 14.82 15.98
CA THR A 45 0.30 15.74 14.97
C THR A 45 0.79 14.94 13.76
N PHE A 46 0.46 15.37 12.55
CA PHE A 46 0.94 14.72 11.32
C PHE A 46 2.46 14.65 11.29
N ARG A 47 3.00 13.46 10.96
CA ARG A 47 4.44 13.22 10.80
C ARG A 47 5.27 13.57 12.05
N ASP A 48 4.76 13.25 13.23
CA ASP A 48 5.47 13.40 14.50
C ASP A 48 6.37 12.19 14.77
N TYR A 49 7.63 12.28 14.37
CA TYR A 49 8.63 11.22 14.56
C TYR A 49 9.27 11.19 15.96
N ASP A 50 8.95 12.15 16.83
CA ASP A 50 9.53 12.28 18.17
C ASP A 50 8.56 11.82 19.27
N ALA A 51 7.31 11.48 18.92
CA ALA A 51 6.33 10.94 19.86
C ALA A 51 6.72 9.53 20.37
N GLU A 52 6.59 9.28 21.68
CA GLU A 52 6.82 7.94 22.24
C GLU A 52 5.63 7.00 21.93
N SER A 53 5.74 6.17 20.88
CA SER A 53 4.78 5.10 20.57
C SER A 53 5.46 3.85 19.99
N GLU A 54 4.79 2.69 20.05
CA GLU A 54 5.32 1.45 19.43
C GLU A 54 5.42 1.58 17.90
N ARG A 55 4.46 2.26 17.26
CA ARG A 55 4.48 2.58 15.82
C ARG A 55 5.73 3.39 15.45
N GLN A 56 6.17 4.32 16.31
CA GLN A 56 7.38 5.10 16.05
C GLN A 56 8.66 4.25 16.10
N LYS A 57 8.73 3.21 16.93
CA LYS A 57 9.87 2.28 16.92
C LYS A 57 9.94 1.49 15.62
N GLU A 58 8.79 1.09 15.08
CA GLU A 58 8.70 0.41 13.78
C GLU A 58 9.16 1.34 12.65
N VAL A 59 8.65 2.57 12.62
CA VAL A 59 9.01 3.61 11.63
C VAL A 59 10.50 3.98 11.72
N GLU A 60 11.06 4.15 12.93
CA GLU A 60 12.48 4.44 13.12
C GLU A 60 13.35 3.28 12.61
N ASN A 61 12.99 2.03 12.93
CA ASN A 61 13.73 0.86 12.45
C ASN A 61 13.61 0.69 10.93
N PHE A 62 12.45 0.99 10.34
CA PHE A 62 12.25 1.07 8.91
C PHE A 62 13.26 2.04 8.27
N TYR A 63 13.30 3.28 8.74
CA TYR A 63 14.19 4.30 8.19
C TYR A 63 15.67 3.98 8.45
N ARG A 64 16.00 3.36 9.58
CA ARG A 64 17.35 2.84 9.82
C ARG A 64 17.77 1.86 8.73
N ILE A 65 16.94 0.87 8.40
CA ILE A 65 17.26 -0.13 7.37
C ILE A 65 17.32 0.53 5.98
N ASN A 66 16.38 1.43 5.68
CA ASN A 66 16.39 2.21 4.43
C ASN A 66 17.72 2.97 4.27
N HIS A 67 18.09 3.80 5.25
CA HIS A 67 19.28 4.64 5.19
C HIS A 67 20.57 3.85 5.13
N ILE A 68 20.63 2.64 5.72
CA ILE A 68 21.82 1.77 5.63
C ILE A 68 21.99 1.19 4.22
N ASN A 69 20.89 0.79 3.56
CA ASN A 69 20.94 -0.06 2.37
C ASN A 69 20.73 0.69 1.04
N GLN A 70 20.10 1.87 1.04
CA GLN A 70 19.96 2.73 -0.13
C GLN A 70 21.30 3.39 -0.49
N THR A 71 22.13 2.63 -1.22
CA THR A 71 23.40 3.08 -1.80
C THR A 71 23.22 3.46 -3.27
N TYR A 72 24.12 4.27 -3.81
CA TYR A 72 24.15 4.63 -5.23
C TYR A 72 24.18 3.38 -6.14
N ASP A 73 24.98 2.37 -5.76
CA ASP A 73 25.07 1.11 -6.49
C ASP A 73 23.78 0.27 -6.40
N PHE A 74 23.11 0.26 -5.24
CA PHE A 74 21.81 -0.38 -5.08
C PHE A 74 20.77 0.27 -5.99
N VAL A 75 20.61 1.59 -5.90
CA VAL A 75 19.65 2.36 -6.71
C VAL A 75 19.88 2.16 -8.20
N ARG A 76 21.13 2.20 -8.66
CA ARG A 76 21.45 1.95 -10.07
C ARG A 76 20.96 0.57 -10.53
N LYS A 77 21.21 -0.48 -9.75
CA LYS A 77 20.77 -1.86 -10.06
C LYS A 77 19.24 -1.95 -10.09
N MET A 78 18.56 -1.34 -9.12
CA MET A 78 17.10 -1.33 -9.07
C MET A 78 16.51 -0.64 -10.30
N ARG A 79 17.04 0.53 -10.67
CA ARG A 79 16.59 1.26 -11.86
C ARG A 79 16.85 0.48 -13.16
N GLU A 80 17.99 -0.19 -13.28
CA GLU A 80 18.31 -1.09 -14.41
C GLU A 80 17.37 -2.30 -14.50
N GLU A 81 17.02 -2.90 -13.36
CA GLU A 81 16.18 -4.08 -13.30
C GLU A 81 14.71 -3.75 -13.57
N TYR A 82 14.17 -2.77 -12.85
CA TYR A 82 12.75 -2.44 -12.86
C TYR A 82 12.38 -1.48 -13.99
N GLY A 83 13.34 -0.72 -14.53
CA GLY A 83 13.12 0.11 -15.73
C GLY A 83 12.78 -0.69 -16.99
N LYS A 84 12.92 -2.03 -16.97
CA LYS A 84 12.50 -2.92 -18.07
C LYS A 84 10.98 -3.08 -18.15
N LEU A 85 10.25 -2.81 -17.05
CA LEU A 85 8.79 -2.89 -16.97
C LEU A 85 8.17 -4.18 -17.54
N ASN A 86 8.81 -5.32 -17.28
CA ASN A 86 8.48 -6.61 -17.90
C ASN A 86 7.95 -7.66 -16.90
N ARG A 87 7.36 -7.21 -15.78
CA ARG A 87 6.89 -8.12 -14.71
C ARG A 87 5.44 -8.52 -14.86
N VAL A 88 4.54 -7.55 -14.86
CA VAL A 88 3.09 -7.78 -14.93
C VAL A 88 2.47 -6.71 -15.82
N THR A 89 1.49 -7.10 -16.62
CA THR A 89 0.65 -6.22 -17.43
C THR A 89 -0.71 -6.06 -16.77
N MET A 90 -1.12 -4.84 -16.45
CA MET A 90 -2.44 -4.55 -15.85
C MET A 90 -2.87 -3.10 -16.11
N SER A 91 -4.15 -2.81 -16.02
CA SER A 91 -4.69 -1.45 -16.08
C SER A 91 -4.39 -0.65 -14.80
N ILE A 92 -4.49 0.68 -14.85
CA ILE A 92 -4.38 1.55 -13.67
C ILE A 92 -5.38 1.11 -12.59
N TRP A 93 -6.62 0.77 -12.98
CA TRP A 93 -7.65 0.46 -12.01
C TRP A 93 -7.43 -0.91 -11.34
N GLU A 94 -7.00 -1.92 -12.09
CA GLU A 94 -6.58 -3.21 -11.51
C GLU A 94 -5.40 -3.03 -10.55
N CYS A 95 -4.49 -2.08 -10.84
CA CYS A 95 -3.39 -1.71 -9.94
C CYS A 95 -3.90 -1.09 -8.63
N CYS A 96 -4.90 -0.19 -8.70
CA CYS A 96 -5.56 0.35 -7.52
C CYS A 96 -6.21 -0.76 -6.67
N GLU A 97 -6.91 -1.69 -7.32
CA GLU A 97 -7.57 -2.83 -6.64
C GLU A 97 -6.54 -3.78 -6.02
N LEU A 98 -5.39 -4.00 -6.66
CA LEU A 98 -4.31 -4.85 -6.14
C LEU A 98 -3.70 -4.32 -4.83
N LEU A 99 -3.62 -3.00 -4.68
CA LEU A 99 -3.03 -2.36 -3.50
C LEU A 99 -3.95 -2.32 -2.29
N ASN A 100 -5.20 -2.79 -2.42
CA ASN A 100 -6.16 -2.81 -1.32
C ASN A 100 -5.67 -3.62 -0.10
N ASP A 101 -4.80 -4.62 -0.32
CA ASP A 101 -4.24 -5.47 0.74
C ASP A 101 -2.88 -5.00 1.27
N VAL A 102 -2.40 -3.82 0.85
CA VAL A 102 -1.09 -3.28 1.21
C VAL A 102 -1.22 -2.23 2.31
N VAL A 103 -0.49 -2.42 3.42
CA VAL A 103 -0.34 -1.45 4.52
C VAL A 103 1.08 -0.88 4.48
N ASP A 104 1.20 0.45 4.47
CA ASP A 104 2.49 1.16 4.45
C ASP A 104 3.11 1.23 5.85
N GLU A 105 4.28 0.62 6.05
CA GLU A 105 4.99 0.61 7.34
C GLU A 105 5.72 1.93 7.66
N SER A 106 5.92 2.80 6.66
CA SER A 106 6.63 4.07 6.83
C SER A 106 5.72 5.22 7.26
N ASP A 107 4.41 5.05 7.08
CA ASP A 107 3.40 6.07 7.36
C ASP A 107 2.97 6.06 8.84
N PRO A 108 3.23 7.13 9.60
CA PRO A 108 2.73 7.23 10.98
C PRO A 108 1.25 7.64 11.06
N ASP A 109 0.60 7.95 9.93
CA ASP A 109 -0.70 8.63 9.88
C ASP A 109 -1.84 7.76 9.29
N LEU A 110 -1.57 6.56 8.76
CA LEU A 110 -2.55 5.73 8.04
C LEU A 110 -2.53 4.23 8.45
N ASP A 111 -3.72 3.65 8.63
CA ASP A 111 -4.00 2.20 8.77
C ASP A 111 -5.07 1.70 7.76
N GLU A 112 -5.53 2.57 6.85
CA GLU A 112 -6.60 2.26 5.86
C GLU A 112 -6.03 1.60 4.59
N PRO A 113 -6.86 0.90 3.79
CA PRO A 113 -6.45 0.36 2.51
C PRO A 113 -5.91 1.43 1.56
N GLN A 114 -4.87 1.11 0.81
CA GLN A 114 -4.19 2.07 -0.06
C GLN A 114 -5.13 2.73 -1.09
N ILE A 115 -6.15 2.02 -1.60
CA ILE A 115 -7.10 2.59 -2.56
C ILE A 115 -7.92 3.76 -1.99
N GLU A 116 -8.25 3.72 -0.69
CA GLU A 116 -8.95 4.83 -0.03
C GLU A 116 -8.06 6.06 0.00
N HIS A 117 -6.77 5.92 0.32
CA HIS A 117 -5.81 7.03 0.29
C HIS A 117 -5.72 7.67 -1.10
N LEU A 118 -5.63 6.85 -2.16
CA LEU A 118 -5.57 7.34 -3.54
C LEU A 118 -6.82 8.15 -3.89
N LEU A 119 -8.00 7.64 -3.55
CA LEU A 119 -9.28 8.29 -3.84
C LEU A 119 -9.52 9.52 -2.97
N GLN A 120 -9.14 9.51 -1.70
CA GLN A 120 -9.21 10.66 -0.81
C GLN A 120 -8.35 11.81 -1.33
N THR A 121 -7.12 11.51 -1.73
CA THR A 121 -6.21 12.49 -2.33
C THR A 121 -6.82 13.06 -3.61
N ALA A 122 -7.25 12.20 -4.53
CA ALA A 122 -7.80 12.60 -5.82
C ALA A 122 -9.10 13.42 -5.71
N GLU A 123 -10.04 13.01 -4.85
CA GLU A 123 -11.31 13.72 -4.66
C GLU A 123 -11.14 15.04 -3.90
N ALA A 124 -10.19 15.11 -2.96
CA ALA A 124 -9.87 16.36 -2.27
C ALA A 124 -9.27 17.39 -3.25
N ILE A 125 -8.35 16.97 -4.12
CA ILE A 125 -7.83 17.82 -5.20
C ILE A 125 -8.98 18.24 -6.12
N ARG A 126 -9.81 17.29 -6.56
CA ARG A 126 -10.92 17.54 -7.49
C ARG A 126 -11.91 18.59 -6.98
N LYS A 127 -12.14 18.63 -5.67
CA LYS A 127 -13.01 19.62 -5.04
C LYS A 127 -12.47 21.04 -5.17
N ASP A 128 -11.17 21.22 -5.01
CA ASP A 128 -10.54 22.53 -4.90
C ASP A 128 -9.98 23.03 -6.24
N TYR A 129 -9.64 22.10 -7.15
CA TYR A 129 -9.11 22.38 -8.50
C TYR A 129 -9.96 21.71 -9.59
N PRO A 130 -11.28 21.96 -9.68
CA PRO A 130 -12.20 21.19 -10.52
C PRO A 130 -11.86 21.15 -12.03
N ASP A 131 -11.08 22.13 -12.51
CA ASP A 131 -10.67 22.27 -13.91
C ASP A 131 -9.31 21.59 -14.21
N GLU A 132 -8.59 21.07 -13.21
CA GLU A 132 -7.25 20.48 -13.35
C GLU A 132 -7.30 18.94 -13.35
N ASP A 133 -7.98 18.37 -14.36
CA ASP A 133 -8.25 16.93 -14.41
C ASP A 133 -7.00 16.03 -14.39
N TRP A 134 -5.87 16.51 -14.92
CA TRP A 134 -4.58 15.83 -14.83
C TRP A 134 -4.08 15.71 -13.39
N LEU A 135 -4.38 16.68 -12.52
CA LEU A 135 -3.98 16.69 -11.12
C LEU A 135 -4.83 15.71 -10.30
N HIS A 136 -6.12 15.55 -10.67
CA HIS A 136 -6.98 14.53 -10.07
C HIS A 136 -6.43 13.13 -10.36
N LEU A 137 -6.08 12.87 -11.63
CA LEU A 137 -5.47 11.60 -12.01
C LEU A 137 -4.11 11.41 -11.31
N THR A 138 -3.31 12.47 -11.19
CA THR A 138 -2.04 12.43 -10.43
C THR A 138 -2.28 11.99 -8.99
N GLY A 139 -3.32 12.52 -8.32
CA GLY A 139 -3.78 12.06 -7.01
C GLY A 139 -4.12 10.57 -6.97
N LEU A 140 -4.81 10.06 -7.99
CA LEU A 140 -5.15 8.64 -8.03
C LEU A 140 -3.92 7.73 -8.22
N ILE A 141 -2.89 8.18 -8.96
CA ILE A 141 -1.82 7.28 -9.41
C ILE A 141 -0.49 7.43 -8.68
N HIS A 142 -0.30 8.48 -7.87
CA HIS A 142 1.00 8.83 -7.28
C HIS A 142 1.66 7.65 -6.55
N ASP A 143 0.87 6.90 -5.80
CA ASP A 143 1.31 5.84 -4.91
C ASP A 143 1.26 4.44 -5.55
N LEU A 144 0.86 4.32 -6.81
CA LEU A 144 0.75 3.02 -7.48
C LEU A 144 2.08 2.30 -7.65
N GLY A 145 3.21 2.99 -7.46
CA GLY A 145 4.51 2.35 -7.42
C GLY A 145 4.69 1.39 -6.25
N LYS A 146 3.81 1.43 -5.23
CA LYS A 146 3.79 0.50 -4.10
C LYS A 146 3.52 -0.95 -4.51
N VAL A 147 3.10 -1.21 -5.75
CA VAL A 147 2.95 -2.57 -6.28
C VAL A 147 4.23 -3.38 -6.21
N LEU A 148 5.40 -2.74 -6.11
CA LEU A 148 6.68 -3.41 -5.88
C LEU A 148 6.70 -4.33 -4.65
N LEU A 149 5.82 -4.09 -3.67
CA LEU A 149 5.61 -4.94 -2.49
C LEU A 149 4.93 -6.27 -2.84
N HIS A 150 4.15 -6.30 -3.92
CA HIS A 150 3.42 -7.49 -4.32
C HIS A 150 4.39 -8.53 -4.93
N PRO A 151 4.24 -9.83 -4.60
CA PRO A 151 5.15 -10.88 -5.11
C PRO A 151 5.28 -10.92 -6.63
N SER A 152 4.20 -10.68 -7.38
CA SER A 152 4.24 -10.65 -8.85
C SER A 152 5.10 -9.52 -9.41
N PHE A 153 5.32 -8.46 -8.63
CA PHE A 153 6.17 -7.33 -8.97
C PHE A 153 7.54 -7.40 -8.29
N GLY A 154 7.85 -8.46 -7.55
CA GLY A 154 9.16 -8.66 -6.93
C GLY A 154 9.13 -8.97 -5.44
N GLY A 155 8.06 -8.57 -4.74
CA GLY A 155 8.00 -8.72 -3.28
C GLY A 155 9.15 -8.00 -2.59
N LEU A 156 9.46 -6.76 -3.01
CA LEU A 156 10.53 -5.99 -2.39
C LEU A 156 10.21 -5.69 -0.92
N PRO A 157 11.23 -5.60 -0.06
CA PRO A 157 11.02 -5.16 1.31
C PRO A 157 10.54 -3.70 1.33
N GLN A 158 9.72 -3.34 2.32
CA GLN A 158 9.12 -1.99 2.42
C GLN A 158 10.15 -0.87 2.32
N TRP A 159 11.33 -1.02 2.95
CA TRP A 159 12.39 0.00 2.91
C TRP A 159 12.90 0.32 1.50
N ALA A 160 12.70 -0.57 0.52
CA ALA A 160 13.07 -0.38 -0.88
C ALA A 160 11.87 0.04 -1.75
N VAL A 161 10.74 0.41 -1.15
CA VAL A 161 9.51 0.80 -1.87
C VAL A 161 8.91 2.10 -1.32
N VAL A 162 8.66 2.19 -0.01
CA VAL A 162 7.94 3.31 0.61
C VAL A 162 8.90 4.26 1.36
N GLY A 163 8.34 5.30 1.97
CA GLY A 163 9.08 6.27 2.81
C GLY A 163 9.68 7.46 2.05
N ASP A 164 10.16 8.43 2.82
CA ASP A 164 10.76 9.66 2.31
C ASP A 164 12.00 9.36 1.45
N THR A 165 12.09 10.07 0.31
CA THR A 165 13.19 9.90 -0.64
C THR A 165 14.25 10.99 -0.51
N TYR A 166 15.46 10.67 -0.91
CA TYR A 166 16.61 11.57 -0.89
C TYR A 166 17.61 11.24 -2.01
N PRO A 167 18.44 12.19 -2.46
CA PRO A 167 19.48 11.92 -3.46
C PRO A 167 20.55 10.96 -2.92
N VAL A 168 20.91 9.96 -3.72
CA VAL A 168 22.10 9.11 -3.50
C VAL A 168 23.25 9.58 -4.38
N GLY A 169 24.50 9.28 -4.05
CA GLY A 169 25.65 9.69 -4.85
C GLY A 169 26.10 11.15 -4.63
N CYS A 170 25.52 11.85 -3.65
CA CYS A 170 26.01 13.09 -3.06
C CYS A 170 25.83 13.05 -1.53
N ALA A 171 26.32 14.06 -0.80
CA ALA A 171 26.21 14.10 0.65
C ALA A 171 24.75 14.08 1.13
N PHE A 172 24.50 13.33 2.21
CA PHE A 172 23.20 13.25 2.88
C PHE A 172 22.99 14.49 3.76
N ASP A 173 21.96 15.27 3.47
CA ASP A 173 21.60 16.48 4.20
C ASP A 173 21.00 16.15 5.58
N GLU A 174 21.34 16.93 6.60
CA GLU A 174 20.91 16.68 7.99
C GLU A 174 19.39 16.77 8.20
N SER A 175 18.66 17.39 7.25
CA SER A 175 17.21 17.46 7.29
C SER A 175 16.50 16.16 6.90
N ILE A 176 17.23 15.14 6.40
CA ILE A 176 16.65 13.82 6.15
C ILE A 176 16.23 13.19 7.49
N VAL A 177 15.00 12.67 7.54
CA VAL A 177 14.45 12.01 8.74
C VAL A 177 15.43 10.96 9.25
N HIS A 178 15.62 10.86 10.57
CA HIS A 178 16.59 9.94 11.19
C HIS A 178 18.01 9.90 10.55
N HIS A 179 18.54 11.06 10.13
CA HIS A 179 19.86 11.19 9.49
C HIS A 179 21.01 10.45 10.18
N LYS A 180 20.95 10.32 11.51
CA LYS A 180 21.94 9.64 12.35
C LYS A 180 22.35 8.24 11.83
N TYR A 181 21.47 7.53 11.15
CA TYR A 181 21.73 6.18 10.64
C TYR A 181 22.58 6.12 9.37
N PHE A 182 22.73 7.23 8.63
CA PHE A 182 23.60 7.26 7.45
C PHE A 182 25.05 6.97 7.78
N LYS A 183 25.50 7.14 9.03
CA LYS A 183 26.86 6.77 9.45
C LYS A 183 27.22 5.31 9.18
N GLU A 184 26.21 4.43 9.08
CA GLU A 184 26.35 3.01 8.77
C GLU A 184 26.23 2.70 7.27
N ASN A 185 25.79 3.67 6.44
CA ASN A 185 25.71 3.52 4.99
C ASN A 185 27.13 3.53 4.38
N ALA A 186 27.40 2.59 3.46
CA ALA A 186 28.69 2.47 2.78
C ALA A 186 29.09 3.74 2.00
N ASP A 187 28.13 4.51 1.51
CA ASP A 187 28.37 5.73 0.73
C ASP A 187 28.67 6.96 1.59
N TYR A 188 28.36 6.93 2.89
CA TYR A 188 28.52 8.08 3.79
C TYR A 188 29.97 8.55 3.91
N ASN A 189 30.92 7.60 3.95
CA ASN A 189 32.35 7.89 4.00
C ASN A 189 33.04 7.73 2.64
N ASN A 190 32.29 7.49 1.57
CA ASN A 190 32.85 7.31 0.24
C ASN A 190 33.20 8.68 -0.36
N SER A 191 34.48 8.94 -0.61
CA SER A 191 34.97 10.22 -1.15
C SER A 191 34.36 10.60 -2.51
N ALA A 192 33.83 9.65 -3.27
CA ALA A 192 33.13 9.94 -4.53
C ALA A 192 31.73 10.52 -4.32
N TYR A 193 31.10 10.23 -3.17
CA TYR A 193 29.69 10.53 -2.91
C TYR A 193 29.49 11.48 -1.73
N ASN A 194 30.42 11.57 -0.79
CA ASN A 194 30.24 12.34 0.45
C ASN A 194 30.52 13.85 0.34
N THR A 195 30.57 14.40 -0.89
CA THR A 195 30.70 15.84 -1.12
C THR A 195 29.35 16.45 -1.51
N LYS A 196 29.24 17.78 -1.44
CA LYS A 196 28.00 18.51 -1.78
C LYS A 196 27.39 18.05 -3.10
N TYR A 197 28.21 17.84 -4.13
CA TYR A 197 27.73 17.42 -5.44
C TYR A 197 27.97 15.93 -5.72
N GLY A 198 28.96 15.30 -5.08
CA GLY A 198 29.33 13.91 -5.34
C GLY A 198 29.55 13.65 -6.83
N VAL A 199 28.70 12.81 -7.44
CA VAL A 199 28.75 12.52 -8.89
C VAL A 199 28.02 13.53 -9.78
N TYR A 200 27.36 14.52 -9.20
CA TYR A 200 26.55 15.53 -9.90
C TYR A 200 27.29 16.85 -10.09
N TYR A 201 26.61 17.82 -10.69
CA TYR A 201 27.07 19.20 -10.81
C TYR A 201 25.92 20.17 -10.51
N GLU A 202 26.25 21.42 -10.23
CA GLU A 202 25.27 22.46 -9.88
C GLU A 202 24.25 22.68 -11.01
N GLY A 203 22.97 22.73 -10.65
CA GLY A 203 21.88 22.97 -11.59
C GLY A 203 21.71 21.89 -12.66
N CYS A 204 22.21 20.66 -12.43
CA CYS A 204 22.06 19.57 -13.39
C CYS A 204 20.60 19.17 -13.66
N GLY A 205 19.67 19.57 -12.79
CA GLY A 205 18.26 19.24 -12.86
C GLY A 205 17.95 17.93 -12.16
N LEU A 206 16.82 17.87 -11.45
CA LEU A 206 16.43 16.71 -10.64
C LEU A 206 16.29 15.43 -11.47
N ASN A 207 15.94 15.56 -12.74
CA ASN A 207 15.78 14.42 -13.65
C ASN A 207 17.10 13.63 -13.86
N ASN A 208 18.25 14.29 -13.70
CA ASN A 208 19.59 13.73 -13.88
C ASN A 208 20.20 13.17 -12.58
N ILE A 209 19.47 13.23 -11.47
CA ILE A 209 19.91 12.76 -10.16
C ILE A 209 19.31 11.37 -9.90
N MET A 210 20.04 10.53 -9.16
CA MET A 210 19.50 9.29 -8.60
C MET A 210 18.93 9.58 -7.23
N MET A 211 17.64 9.31 -7.09
CA MET A 211 16.94 9.30 -5.81
C MET A 211 17.04 7.91 -5.21
N SER A 212 17.00 7.79 -3.89
CA SER A 212 16.74 6.53 -3.19
C SER A 212 15.57 5.80 -3.87
N TRP A 213 15.74 4.50 -4.13
CA TRP A 213 14.80 3.75 -4.95
C TRP A 213 13.49 3.50 -4.19
N GLY A 214 12.35 3.68 -4.86
CA GLY A 214 11.02 3.48 -4.28
C GLY A 214 9.89 3.67 -5.30
N HIS A 215 8.67 3.77 -4.77
CA HIS A 215 7.43 3.92 -5.52
C HIS A 215 7.42 5.14 -6.44
N ASP A 216 7.94 6.30 -6.02
CA ASP A 216 8.05 7.51 -6.82
C ASP A 216 8.76 7.28 -8.16
N ASP A 217 10.00 6.77 -8.10
CA ASP A 217 10.85 6.63 -9.29
C ASP A 217 10.36 5.49 -10.18
N TYR A 218 9.82 4.41 -9.60
CA TYR A 218 9.20 3.33 -10.35
C TYR A 218 7.94 3.81 -11.09
N MET A 219 7.04 4.52 -10.42
CA MET A 219 5.80 5.02 -11.04
C MET A 219 6.09 6.08 -12.11
N TYR A 220 7.12 6.91 -11.91
CA TYR A 220 7.62 7.80 -12.95
C TYR A 220 8.11 7.03 -14.19
N LEU A 221 8.89 5.96 -14.01
CA LEU A 221 9.33 5.10 -15.13
C LEU A 221 8.13 4.47 -15.84
N VAL A 222 7.14 3.96 -15.10
CA VAL A 222 5.90 3.43 -15.65
C VAL A 222 5.19 4.49 -16.49
N ALA A 223 4.97 5.69 -15.96
CA ALA A 223 4.29 6.77 -16.67
C ALA A 223 5.04 7.16 -17.96
N LYS A 224 6.37 7.30 -17.87
CA LYS A 224 7.23 7.70 -18.98
C LYS A 224 7.27 6.68 -20.11
N GLU A 225 7.54 5.42 -19.79
CA GLU A 225 7.71 4.36 -20.80
C GLU A 225 6.37 3.95 -21.44
N ASN A 226 5.26 4.08 -20.70
CA ASN A 226 3.91 3.92 -21.27
C ASN A 226 3.41 5.19 -21.99
N LYS A 227 4.28 6.19 -22.23
CA LYS A 227 4.01 7.38 -23.06
C LYS A 227 2.74 8.13 -22.66
N THR A 228 2.54 8.30 -21.36
CA THR A 228 1.45 9.12 -20.83
C THR A 228 1.41 10.51 -21.47
N THR A 229 0.22 11.08 -21.58
CA THR A 229 0.03 12.49 -22.00
C THR A 229 -0.03 13.46 -20.81
N LEU A 230 0.28 13.00 -19.60
CA LEU A 230 0.37 13.84 -18.42
C LEU A 230 1.40 14.98 -18.60
N PRO A 231 1.13 16.17 -18.04
CA PRO A 231 2.05 17.30 -18.12
C PRO A 231 3.32 17.05 -17.28
N SER A 232 4.37 17.84 -17.54
CA SER A 232 5.64 17.75 -16.79
C SER A 232 5.44 17.91 -15.28
N ALA A 233 4.52 18.78 -14.85
CA ALA A 233 4.17 18.96 -13.44
C ALA A 233 3.66 17.67 -12.78
N ALA A 234 2.82 16.89 -13.47
CA ALA A 234 2.33 15.60 -12.96
C ALA A 234 3.46 14.58 -12.80
N LEU A 235 4.33 14.46 -13.81
CA LEU A 235 5.49 13.57 -13.76
C LEU A 235 6.48 13.97 -12.67
N PHE A 236 6.62 15.27 -12.42
CA PHE A 236 7.44 15.80 -11.33
C PHE A 236 6.83 15.48 -9.97
N ILE A 237 5.51 15.65 -9.79
CA ILE A 237 4.81 15.26 -8.57
C ILE A 237 5.04 13.77 -8.30
N ILE A 238 4.72 12.89 -9.26
CA ILE A 238 4.85 11.44 -9.09
C ILE A 238 6.27 11.06 -8.65
N ARG A 239 7.29 11.68 -9.24
CA ARG A 239 8.70 11.32 -8.97
C ARG A 239 9.28 11.90 -7.68
N TYR A 240 8.70 12.97 -7.13
CA TYR A 240 9.32 13.72 -6.04
C TYR A 240 8.38 14.02 -4.87
N HIS A 241 7.17 13.44 -4.83
CA HIS A 241 6.23 13.67 -3.73
C HIS A 241 6.76 13.17 -2.38
N SER A 242 7.56 12.10 -2.37
CA SER A 242 8.25 11.62 -1.18
C SER A 242 9.53 12.41 -0.85
N PHE A 243 9.95 13.38 -1.66
CA PHE A 243 11.21 14.13 -1.46
C PHE A 243 11.05 15.29 -0.47
N TYR A 244 10.65 14.97 0.77
CA TYR A 244 10.31 15.94 1.81
C TYR A 244 11.44 16.90 2.16
N THR A 245 12.70 16.47 2.10
CA THR A 245 13.84 17.36 2.38
C THR A 245 13.94 18.51 1.37
N LEU A 246 13.49 18.32 0.13
CA LEU A 246 13.38 19.40 -0.84
C LEU A 246 12.18 20.30 -0.54
N HIS A 247 10.97 19.73 -0.51
CA HIS A 247 9.75 20.54 -0.55
C HIS A 247 9.27 21.06 0.81
N ARG A 248 9.70 20.45 1.92
CA ARG A 248 9.48 20.90 3.31
C ARG A 248 10.68 21.68 3.87
N SER A 249 11.89 21.15 3.74
CA SER A 249 13.10 21.72 4.37
C SER A 249 13.90 22.65 3.44
N GLY A 250 13.65 22.61 2.13
CA GLY A 250 14.33 23.45 1.15
C GLY A 250 15.77 23.02 0.83
N ALA A 251 16.17 21.81 1.21
CA ALA A 251 17.47 21.23 0.89
C ALA A 251 17.59 20.91 -0.61
N TYR A 252 18.81 20.58 -1.07
CA TYR A 252 19.10 20.14 -2.45
C TYR A 252 18.74 21.10 -3.61
N LYS A 253 18.27 22.33 -3.33
CA LYS A 253 17.98 23.35 -4.36
C LYS A 253 19.13 23.67 -5.31
N HIS A 254 20.37 23.43 -4.89
CA HIS A 254 21.56 23.62 -5.73
C HIS A 254 21.68 22.61 -6.89
N LEU A 255 20.87 21.55 -6.90
CA LEU A 255 20.81 20.57 -8.00
C LEU A 255 19.66 20.86 -8.97
N MET A 256 18.71 21.73 -8.61
CA MET A 256 17.54 22.05 -9.42
C MET A 256 17.88 22.93 -10.62
N ASN A 257 17.18 22.70 -11.74
CA ASN A 257 17.14 23.61 -12.88
C ASN A 257 15.86 24.49 -12.86
N GLU A 258 15.67 25.33 -13.88
CA GLU A 258 14.51 26.24 -13.96
C GLU A 258 13.16 25.49 -14.04
N GLU A 259 13.10 24.36 -14.76
CA GLU A 259 11.90 23.55 -14.88
C GLU A 259 11.51 22.92 -13.53
N ASP A 260 12.48 22.44 -12.76
CA ASP A 260 12.25 21.89 -11.42
C ASP A 260 11.67 22.95 -10.48
N VAL A 261 12.13 24.20 -10.58
CA VAL A 261 11.64 25.31 -9.75
C VAL A 261 10.18 25.64 -10.06
N GLU A 262 9.78 25.57 -11.33
CA GLU A 262 8.40 25.78 -11.73
C GLU A 262 7.49 24.62 -11.28
N ASN A 263 7.93 23.38 -11.47
CA ASN A 263 7.17 22.20 -11.07
C ASN A 263 7.07 22.03 -9.54
N LEU A 264 8.05 22.52 -8.77
CA LEU A 264 8.03 22.49 -7.30
C LEU A 264 6.79 23.19 -6.73
N LYS A 265 6.26 24.23 -7.40
CA LYS A 265 5.03 24.92 -6.98
C LYS A 265 3.83 23.97 -6.97
N TRP A 266 3.71 23.14 -8.02
CA TRP A 266 2.64 22.14 -8.13
C TRP A 266 2.83 20.99 -7.14
N LEU A 267 4.08 20.59 -6.88
CA LEU A 267 4.37 19.60 -5.85
C LEU A 267 3.95 20.07 -4.46
N GLN A 268 4.19 21.34 -4.12
CA GLN A 268 3.75 21.91 -2.84
C GLN A 268 2.22 21.96 -2.72
N VAL A 269 1.51 22.24 -3.81
CA VAL A 269 0.04 22.13 -3.85
C VAL A 269 -0.39 20.69 -3.60
N PHE A 270 0.17 19.73 -4.36
CA PHE A 270 -0.15 18.32 -4.25
C PHE A 270 0.07 17.75 -2.84
N ASN A 271 1.23 18.04 -2.24
CA ASN A 271 1.62 17.51 -0.93
C ASN A 271 0.64 17.86 0.19
N LYS A 272 -0.08 19.00 0.06
CA LYS A 272 -1.15 19.36 1.00
C LYS A 272 -2.26 18.31 0.99
N TYR A 273 -2.64 17.82 -0.18
CA TYR A 273 -3.71 16.83 -0.32
C TYR A 273 -3.24 15.46 0.12
N ASP A 274 -2.12 14.96 -0.43
CA ASP A 274 -1.54 13.67 -0.04
C ASP A 274 -1.41 13.53 1.49
N LEU A 275 -0.92 14.56 2.17
CA LEU A 275 -0.76 14.50 3.62
C LEU A 275 -2.08 14.65 4.40
N TYR A 276 -2.93 15.60 4.02
CA TYR A 276 -4.02 16.07 4.87
C TYR A 276 -5.42 15.60 4.45
N SER A 277 -5.57 14.92 3.31
CA SER A 277 -6.84 14.29 2.93
C SER A 277 -7.09 12.96 3.65
N LYS A 278 -6.07 12.42 4.32
CA LYS A 278 -6.14 11.17 5.10
C LYS A 278 -7.25 11.28 6.15
N SER A 279 -8.32 10.52 5.94
CA SER A 279 -9.56 10.64 6.70
C SER A 279 -10.16 9.25 6.99
N LYS A 280 -10.98 9.16 8.05
CA LYS A 280 -11.81 7.97 8.31
C LYS A 280 -13.10 7.95 7.48
N VAL A 281 -13.36 9.00 6.70
CA VAL A 281 -14.51 9.06 5.80
C VAL A 281 -14.12 8.37 4.50
N GLN A 282 -14.71 7.20 4.26
CA GLN A 282 -14.49 6.42 3.03
C GLN A 282 -15.12 7.08 1.82
N ILE A 283 -14.48 6.91 0.66
CA ILE A 283 -15.00 7.36 -0.63
C ILE A 283 -15.86 6.23 -1.23
N ASP A 284 -17.02 6.60 -1.77
CA ASP A 284 -17.86 5.66 -2.53
C ASP A 284 -17.18 5.34 -3.88
N VAL A 285 -16.41 4.25 -3.88
CA VAL A 285 -15.59 3.80 -5.01
C VAL A 285 -16.42 3.65 -6.29
N GLU A 286 -17.58 2.99 -6.21
CA GLU A 286 -18.42 2.72 -7.39
C GLU A 286 -18.98 4.01 -8.00
N LYS A 287 -19.25 5.01 -7.17
CA LYS A 287 -19.71 6.32 -7.65
C LYS A 287 -18.62 7.11 -8.38
N VAL A 288 -17.36 7.01 -7.95
CA VAL A 288 -16.26 7.82 -8.52
C VAL A 288 -15.49 7.09 -9.61
N LYS A 289 -15.49 5.75 -9.61
CA LYS A 289 -14.79 4.89 -10.58
C LYS A 289 -15.05 5.26 -12.05
N PRO A 290 -16.28 5.53 -12.51
CA PRO A 290 -16.52 5.93 -13.90
C PRO A 290 -15.79 7.21 -14.30
N TYR A 291 -15.66 8.18 -13.38
CA TYR A 291 -14.93 9.42 -13.64
C TYR A 291 -13.44 9.15 -13.83
N TYR A 292 -12.82 8.41 -12.92
CA TYR A 292 -11.39 8.12 -12.99
C TYR A 292 -11.01 7.23 -14.16
N LEU A 293 -11.85 6.24 -14.50
CA LEU A 293 -11.67 5.44 -15.72
C LEU A 293 -11.65 6.32 -16.97
N SER A 294 -12.49 7.36 -17.05
CA SER A 294 -12.48 8.29 -18.19
C SER A 294 -11.20 9.13 -18.27
N LEU A 295 -10.60 9.48 -17.12
CA LEU A 295 -9.31 10.19 -17.10
C LEU A 295 -8.15 9.27 -17.51
N ILE A 296 -8.17 8.02 -17.03
CA ILE A 296 -7.20 6.99 -17.41
C ILE A 296 -7.27 6.78 -18.93
N GLU A 297 -8.47 6.62 -19.48
CA GLU A 297 -8.65 6.49 -20.92
C GLU A 297 -8.12 7.72 -21.65
N LYS A 298 -8.51 8.95 -21.26
CA LYS A 298 -8.01 10.20 -21.85
C LYS A 298 -6.48 10.25 -21.91
N VAL A 299 -5.81 9.81 -20.85
CA VAL A 299 -4.35 9.96 -20.69
C VAL A 299 -3.56 8.86 -21.41
N TYR A 300 -4.13 7.66 -21.52
CA TYR A 300 -3.49 6.44 -22.05
C TYR A 300 -4.15 5.90 -23.35
N ALA A 301 -5.00 6.67 -24.05
CA ALA A 301 -5.77 6.27 -25.25
C ALA A 301 -4.98 6.00 -26.56
N GLY A 302 -3.78 5.42 -26.50
CA GLY A 302 -3.05 4.95 -27.68
C GLY A 302 -2.56 3.52 -27.50
N ASP A 303 -3.13 2.55 -28.24
CA ASP A 303 -2.77 1.11 -28.32
C ASP A 303 -2.44 0.34 -27.02
N SER A 304 -2.57 0.91 -25.82
CA SER A 304 -2.31 0.23 -24.54
C SER A 304 -2.98 0.96 -23.36
N PRO A 305 -4.26 0.67 -23.06
CA PRO A 305 -4.82 0.89 -21.72
C PRO A 305 -4.22 -0.06 -20.66
N HIS A 306 -3.20 -0.86 -21.02
CA HIS A 306 -2.49 -1.77 -20.15
C HIS A 306 -1.13 -1.17 -19.78
N LEU A 307 -0.93 -0.82 -18.52
CA LEU A 307 0.39 -0.49 -18.03
C LEU A 307 1.24 -1.75 -18.09
N CYS A 308 2.45 -1.59 -18.64
CA CYS A 308 3.48 -2.61 -18.84
C CYS A 308 3.21 -3.52 -20.06
N HIS A 309 3.42 -2.98 -21.26
CA HIS A 309 3.74 -3.81 -22.42
C HIS A 309 5.23 -4.12 -22.47
N GLY A 310 5.58 -5.38 -22.16
CA GLY A 310 6.82 -6.00 -22.62
C GLY A 310 6.67 -6.39 -24.09
N VAL A 311 7.52 -5.83 -24.95
CA VAL A 311 7.57 -6.14 -26.39
C VAL A 311 7.86 -7.63 -26.62
N LEU A 312 6.90 -8.37 -27.19
CA LEU A 312 7.16 -9.51 -28.06
C LEU A 312 6.18 -9.50 -29.24
N SER A 313 6.70 -9.11 -30.41
CA SER A 313 6.02 -9.20 -31.69
C SER A 313 5.85 -10.65 -32.17
N ASN A 314 4.73 -10.90 -32.86
CA ASN A 314 4.41 -12.01 -33.78
C ASN A 314 4.06 -13.38 -33.18
N SER A 315 2.75 -13.68 -33.11
CA SER A 315 2.08 -14.55 -34.11
C SER A 315 0.60 -14.74 -33.76
N ALA A 316 -0.24 -14.69 -34.79
CA ALA A 316 -1.69 -14.80 -34.74
C ALA A 316 -2.18 -16.20 -34.30
N LEU A 317 -3.38 -16.28 -33.69
CA LEU A 317 -4.53 -17.15 -34.02
C LEU A 317 -5.66 -17.06 -32.93
N PRO A 318 -6.90 -17.52 -33.19
CA PRO A 318 -8.09 -16.66 -33.10
C PRO A 318 -9.13 -17.04 -32.02
N SER A 319 -10.12 -16.15 -31.92
CA SER A 319 -11.40 -16.21 -31.20
C SER A 319 -12.09 -17.57 -31.06
N SER A 320 -12.66 -17.83 -29.88
CA SER A 320 -13.87 -18.64 -29.74
C SER A 320 -14.76 -18.14 -28.59
N SER A 321 -15.96 -17.71 -28.97
CA SER A 321 -17.17 -17.56 -28.15
C SER A 321 -17.63 -18.89 -27.53
N ILE A 322 -18.32 -18.87 -26.38
CA ILE A 322 -19.57 -19.63 -26.08
C ILE A 322 -20.20 -19.17 -24.73
N TYR A 323 -21.39 -18.56 -24.85
CA TYR A 323 -22.65 -18.45 -24.07
C TYR A 323 -22.79 -18.53 -22.51
N PRO A 324 -23.86 -17.89 -21.96
CA PRO A 324 -24.11 -17.66 -20.52
C PRO A 324 -25.04 -18.73 -19.90
N CYS A 325 -25.02 -18.88 -18.57
CA CYS A 325 -26.01 -19.67 -17.84
C CYS A 325 -26.63 -18.86 -16.69
N SER A 326 -27.96 -18.72 -16.73
CA SER A 326 -28.79 -17.92 -15.83
C SER A 326 -29.25 -18.69 -14.59
N TRP A 327 -29.19 -18.05 -13.42
CA TRP A 327 -29.56 -18.53 -12.08
C TRP A 327 -31.05 -18.88 -11.83
N HIS A 328 -31.92 -18.84 -12.84
CA HIS A 328 -33.37 -19.01 -12.66
C HIS A 328 -33.88 -20.45 -12.52
N GLN A 329 -33.00 -21.47 -12.50
CA GLN A 329 -33.41 -22.88 -12.38
C GLN A 329 -33.34 -23.45 -10.95
N TRP A 330 -32.93 -22.67 -9.95
CA TRP A 330 -32.74 -23.18 -8.58
C TRP A 330 -33.96 -23.02 -7.65
N SER A 331 -34.96 -22.20 -7.99
CA SER A 331 -36.04 -21.85 -7.04
C SER A 331 -37.19 -22.86 -6.90
N ASN A 332 -37.16 -24.02 -7.57
CA ASN A 332 -38.29 -24.96 -7.59
C ASN A 332 -38.00 -26.38 -7.10
N ALA A 333 -36.83 -26.66 -6.51
CA ALA A 333 -36.51 -27.98 -6.00
C ALA A 333 -35.94 -27.91 -4.58
N ASN A 334 -36.79 -27.60 -3.59
CA ASN A 334 -36.73 -28.11 -2.20
C ASN A 334 -37.74 -27.36 -1.33
N LYS A 335 -39.00 -27.78 -1.41
CA LYS A 335 -40.08 -27.37 -0.49
C LYS A 335 -40.49 -28.49 0.49
N GLU A 336 -39.79 -29.62 0.53
CA GLU A 336 -40.22 -30.79 1.34
C GLU A 336 -39.22 -31.28 2.40
N THR A 337 -38.09 -30.63 2.61
CA THR A 337 -37.09 -31.05 3.64
C THR A 337 -36.93 -30.10 4.83
N THR A 338 -37.66 -28.98 4.88
CA THR A 338 -37.49 -27.96 5.94
C THR A 338 -38.29 -28.19 7.23
N ASN A 339 -38.98 -29.32 7.40
CA ASN A 339 -39.87 -29.55 8.56
C ASN A 339 -39.39 -30.59 9.58
N THR A 340 -38.15 -31.06 9.53
CA THR A 340 -37.61 -32.05 10.51
C THR A 340 -36.38 -31.60 11.30
N LEU A 341 -35.90 -30.37 11.16
CA LEU A 341 -34.73 -29.84 11.90
C LEU A 341 -35.06 -28.68 12.87
N LEU A 342 -36.29 -28.61 13.35
CA LEU A 342 -36.77 -27.62 14.34
C LEU A 342 -36.69 -28.19 15.78
N PRO A 343 -35.48 -28.37 16.34
CA PRO A 343 -35.24 -27.82 17.68
C PRO A 343 -33.85 -27.17 17.92
N ALA A 344 -32.90 -27.19 16.97
CA ALA A 344 -31.55 -26.66 17.21
C ALA A 344 -31.41 -25.13 17.05
N LEU A 345 -32.38 -24.47 16.40
CA LEU A 345 -32.37 -23.04 16.07
C LEU A 345 -32.60 -22.07 17.26
N ARG A 346 -32.35 -22.49 18.51
CA ARG A 346 -32.62 -21.68 19.71
C ARG A 346 -31.40 -21.31 20.57
N VAL A 347 -30.18 -21.65 20.16
CA VAL A 347 -28.98 -21.38 20.99
C VAL A 347 -28.13 -20.19 20.52
N LEU A 348 -28.13 -19.82 19.24
CA LEU A 348 -27.24 -18.77 18.72
C LEU A 348 -27.80 -17.34 18.76
N ARG A 349 -28.46 -16.95 19.86
CA ARG A 349 -28.84 -15.53 20.10
C ARG A 349 -28.17 -14.90 21.32
N THR A 350 -27.19 -15.58 21.94
CA THR A 350 -26.59 -15.09 23.20
C THR A 350 -25.07 -15.12 23.32
N CYS A 351 -24.29 -15.62 22.36
CA CYS A 351 -22.82 -15.49 22.44
C CYS A 351 -22.35 -14.23 21.70
N THR A 352 -22.22 -13.13 22.43
CA THR A 352 -21.57 -11.90 21.95
C THR A 352 -20.06 -11.88 22.19
N THR A 353 -19.48 -12.96 22.71
CA THR A 353 -18.05 -13.07 23.07
C THR A 353 -17.61 -14.54 23.06
N ARG A 354 -16.50 -14.85 22.39
CA ARG A 354 -15.81 -16.15 22.51
C ARG A 354 -15.21 -16.27 23.92
N ASP A 355 -15.48 -17.35 24.63
CA ASP A 355 -14.98 -17.56 26.01
C ASP A 355 -13.80 -18.53 26.04
N TYR A 356 -12.58 -17.98 26.07
CA TYR A 356 -11.35 -18.75 26.21
C TYR A 356 -10.97 -18.99 27.69
N GLY A 357 -11.80 -18.58 28.65
CA GLY A 357 -11.58 -18.74 30.09
C GLY A 357 -12.41 -19.85 30.73
N ALA A 358 -13.32 -20.49 29.98
CA ALA A 358 -14.19 -21.55 30.48
C ALA A 358 -13.42 -22.87 30.71
N GLU A 359 -13.57 -23.48 31.89
CA GLU A 359 -13.04 -24.82 32.15
C GLU A 359 -13.90 -25.89 31.46
N SER A 360 -13.49 -26.33 30.27
CA SER A 360 -14.12 -27.44 29.52
C SER A 360 -13.09 -28.36 28.86
N GLU A 361 -13.48 -29.59 28.48
CA GLU A 361 -12.59 -30.47 27.69
C GLU A 361 -12.30 -29.85 26.32
N ARG A 362 -13.28 -29.18 25.71
CA ARG A 362 -13.10 -28.44 24.45
C ARG A 362 -12.03 -27.37 24.56
N GLN A 363 -12.00 -26.65 25.68
CA GLN A 363 -11.00 -25.61 25.91
C GLN A 363 -9.58 -26.18 25.94
N LYS A 364 -9.38 -27.41 26.44
CA LYS A 364 -8.05 -28.05 26.43
C LYS A 364 -7.58 -28.39 25.01
N GLU A 365 -8.51 -28.80 24.13
CA GLU A 365 -8.21 -29.04 22.72
C GLU A 365 -7.81 -27.73 22.02
N VAL A 366 -8.59 -26.68 22.23
CA VAL A 366 -8.33 -25.32 21.69
C VAL A 366 -6.98 -24.77 22.20
N GLU A 367 -6.71 -24.88 23.50
CA GLU A 367 -5.42 -24.49 24.07
C GLU A 367 -4.25 -25.27 23.47
N ASN A 368 -4.42 -26.58 23.27
CA ASN A 368 -3.39 -27.40 22.65
C ASN A 368 -3.17 -27.03 21.18
N PHE A 369 -4.25 -26.76 20.43
CA PHE A 369 -4.18 -26.25 19.07
C PHE A 369 -3.37 -24.96 19.00
N TYR A 370 -3.74 -23.93 19.78
CA TYR A 370 -3.05 -22.64 19.78
C TYR A 370 -1.60 -22.76 20.26
N ARG A 371 -1.32 -23.60 21.25
CA ARG A 371 0.06 -23.88 21.69
C ARG A 371 0.91 -24.44 20.55
N ILE A 372 0.40 -25.45 19.82
CA ILE A 372 1.11 -26.04 18.68
C ILE A 372 1.24 -25.02 17.54
N ASN A 373 0.17 -24.27 17.27
CA ASN A 373 0.13 -23.25 16.25
C ASN A 373 1.21 -22.17 16.50
N HIS A 374 1.23 -21.57 17.69
CA HIS A 374 2.19 -20.52 18.05
C HIS A 374 3.66 -20.99 18.01
N ILE A 375 3.93 -22.26 18.30
CA ILE A 375 5.29 -22.82 18.23
C ILE A 375 5.74 -23.00 16.78
N ASN A 376 4.84 -23.40 15.87
CA ASN A 376 5.20 -23.87 14.54
C ASN A 376 4.94 -22.87 13.42
N GLN A 377 4.11 -21.84 13.64
CA GLN A 377 3.84 -20.76 12.69
C GLN A 377 5.03 -19.79 12.58
N THR A 378 6.14 -20.27 12.02
CA THR A 378 7.34 -19.48 11.75
C THR A 378 7.32 -18.90 10.33
N TYR A 379 8.12 -17.88 10.05
CA TYR A 379 8.30 -17.33 8.70
C TYR A 379 8.61 -18.41 7.66
N ASP A 380 9.52 -19.33 7.97
CA ASP A 380 9.89 -20.41 7.07
C ASP A 380 8.76 -21.42 6.83
N PHE A 381 7.99 -21.73 7.88
CA PHE A 381 6.81 -22.57 7.75
C PHE A 381 5.78 -21.93 6.82
N VAL A 382 5.43 -20.65 7.06
CA VAL A 382 4.45 -19.92 6.24
C VAL A 382 4.91 -19.78 4.79
N ARG A 383 6.18 -19.43 4.57
CA ARG A 383 6.78 -19.34 3.22
C ARG A 383 6.68 -20.69 2.50
N LYS A 384 7.05 -21.79 3.16
CA LYS A 384 6.96 -23.14 2.59
C LYS A 384 5.51 -23.51 2.24
N MET A 385 4.56 -23.28 3.16
CA MET A 385 3.14 -23.57 2.89
C MET A 385 2.59 -22.75 1.72
N ARG A 386 2.97 -21.46 1.60
CA ARG A 386 2.59 -20.62 0.45
C ARG A 386 3.15 -21.16 -0.87
N GLU A 387 4.42 -21.57 -0.90
CA GLU A 387 5.04 -22.19 -2.08
C GLU A 387 4.38 -23.53 -2.46
N GLU A 388 3.98 -24.31 -1.45
CA GLU A 388 3.43 -25.64 -1.62
C GLU A 388 1.96 -25.62 -2.08
N TYR A 389 1.12 -24.79 -1.45
CA TYR A 389 -0.32 -24.72 -1.72
C TYR A 389 -0.71 -23.64 -2.72
N GLY A 390 0.11 -22.60 -2.92
CA GLY A 390 -0.15 -21.52 -3.89
C GLY A 390 -0.14 -21.96 -5.35
N LYS A 391 0.35 -23.18 -5.64
CA LYS A 391 0.28 -23.80 -6.98
C LYS A 391 -1.12 -24.26 -7.37
N LEU A 392 -2.03 -24.41 -6.40
CA LEU A 392 -3.43 -24.83 -6.59
C LEU A 392 -3.59 -26.10 -7.47
N ASN A 393 -2.63 -27.02 -7.39
CA ASN A 393 -2.52 -28.17 -8.29
C ASN A 393 -2.69 -29.53 -7.60
N ARG A 394 -3.22 -29.55 -6.36
CA ARG A 394 -3.38 -30.77 -5.57
C ARG A 394 -4.59 -31.60 -5.96
N VAL A 395 -5.73 -30.93 -6.14
CA VAL A 395 -7.00 -31.58 -6.46
C VAL A 395 -7.89 -30.59 -7.20
N LYS A 396 -8.70 -31.12 -8.13
CA LYS A 396 -9.72 -30.35 -8.82
C LYS A 396 -11.09 -30.85 -8.35
N MET A 397 -11.87 -29.96 -7.77
CA MET A 397 -13.19 -30.26 -7.24
C MET A 397 -14.08 -29.02 -7.33
N SER A 398 -15.38 -29.25 -7.31
CA SER A 398 -16.41 -28.22 -7.19
C SER A 398 -16.54 -27.73 -5.75
N ILE A 399 -17.17 -26.56 -5.60
CA ILE A 399 -17.49 -25.97 -4.29
C ILE A 399 -18.28 -26.95 -3.42
N TRP A 400 -19.22 -27.71 -4.01
CA TRP A 400 -20.02 -28.67 -3.26
C TRP A 400 -19.22 -29.89 -2.83
N GLU A 401 -18.33 -30.41 -3.67
CA GLU A 401 -17.39 -31.47 -3.28
C GLU A 401 -16.45 -31.00 -2.16
N CYS A 402 -16.06 -29.71 -2.13
CA CYS A 402 -15.38 -29.14 -0.96
C CYS A 402 -16.26 -29.14 0.29
N CYS A 403 -17.53 -28.71 0.20
CA CYS A 403 -18.46 -28.77 1.33
C CYS A 403 -18.61 -30.19 1.87
N GLU A 404 -18.74 -31.19 0.99
CA GLU A 404 -18.97 -32.57 1.39
C GLU A 404 -17.80 -33.16 2.19
N LEU A 405 -16.56 -32.77 1.88
CA LEU A 405 -15.41 -33.17 2.67
C LEU A 405 -15.50 -32.64 4.13
N LEU A 406 -16.21 -31.51 4.37
CA LEU A 406 -16.21 -30.80 5.67
C LEU A 406 -17.16 -31.48 6.66
N ASN A 407 -17.93 -32.48 6.21
CA ASN A 407 -18.72 -33.34 7.07
C ASN A 407 -17.85 -34.06 8.11
N ASP A 408 -16.57 -34.33 7.78
CA ASP A 408 -15.65 -35.07 8.64
C ASP A 408 -14.62 -34.16 9.34
N VAL A 409 -14.77 -32.83 9.25
CA VAL A 409 -13.84 -31.85 9.83
C VAL A 409 -14.52 -31.08 10.94
N VAL A 410 -13.95 -31.15 12.14
CA VAL A 410 -14.31 -30.30 13.28
C VAL A 410 -13.14 -29.35 13.53
N ASP A 411 -13.41 -28.05 13.67
CA ASP A 411 -12.37 -27.03 13.85
C ASP A 411 -11.83 -27.06 15.29
N GLU A 412 -10.68 -27.70 15.52
CA GLU A 412 -10.05 -27.79 16.85
C GLU A 412 -9.68 -26.42 17.49
N SER A 413 -9.75 -25.32 16.73
CA SER A 413 -9.47 -23.97 17.23
C SER A 413 -10.71 -23.23 17.74
N ASP A 414 -11.91 -23.72 17.42
CA ASP A 414 -13.17 -23.07 17.78
C ASP A 414 -13.67 -23.56 19.16
N PRO A 415 -13.76 -22.66 20.17
CA PRO A 415 -14.25 -23.02 21.49
C PRO A 415 -15.77 -23.21 21.57
N ASP A 416 -16.51 -22.68 20.60
CA ASP A 416 -17.97 -22.61 20.60
C ASP A 416 -18.64 -23.71 19.75
N LEU A 417 -17.89 -24.32 18.83
CA LEU A 417 -18.39 -25.32 17.88
C LEU A 417 -17.71 -26.67 18.05
N ASP A 418 -18.52 -27.73 18.16
CA ASP A 418 -18.11 -29.15 18.15
C ASP A 418 -18.89 -29.94 17.05
N GLU A 419 -19.37 -29.20 16.05
CA GLU A 419 -20.14 -29.71 14.91
C GLU A 419 -19.26 -29.75 13.65
N PRO A 420 -19.61 -30.58 12.65
CA PRO A 420 -18.94 -30.56 11.36
C PRO A 420 -18.92 -29.17 10.73
N GLN A 421 -17.78 -28.79 10.14
CA GLN A 421 -17.57 -27.44 9.61
C GLN A 421 -18.58 -27.07 8.51
N ILE A 422 -19.11 -28.05 7.77
CA ILE A 422 -20.17 -27.81 6.78
C ILE A 422 -21.45 -27.22 7.41
N GLU A 423 -21.80 -27.63 8.63
CA GLU A 423 -22.98 -27.11 9.33
C GLU A 423 -22.78 -25.63 9.66
N HIS A 424 -21.59 -25.26 10.12
CA HIS A 424 -21.22 -23.85 10.34
C HIS A 424 -21.31 -23.00 9.06
N LEU A 425 -20.82 -23.51 7.92
CA LEU A 425 -20.91 -22.80 6.64
C LEU A 425 -22.35 -22.59 6.19
N LEU A 426 -23.18 -23.61 6.30
CA LEU A 426 -24.60 -23.54 5.94
C LEU A 426 -25.37 -22.60 6.88
N GLN A 427 -25.10 -22.66 8.19
CA GLN A 427 -25.69 -21.76 9.18
C GLN A 427 -25.30 -20.30 8.90
N THR A 428 -24.04 -20.05 8.58
CA THR A 428 -23.54 -18.71 8.25
C THR A 428 -24.18 -18.18 6.97
N ALA A 429 -24.19 -18.97 5.89
CA ALA A 429 -24.82 -18.60 4.63
C ALA A 429 -26.32 -18.31 4.79
N GLU A 430 -27.04 -19.12 5.55
CA GLU A 430 -28.48 -18.94 5.78
C GLU A 430 -28.79 -17.75 6.69
N ALA A 431 -27.96 -17.49 7.70
CA ALA A 431 -28.09 -16.30 8.53
C ALA A 431 -27.88 -15.03 7.71
N ILE A 432 -26.83 -14.99 6.90
CA ILE A 432 -26.56 -13.88 5.97
C ILE A 432 -27.71 -13.71 4.97
N ARG A 433 -28.18 -14.80 4.35
CA ARG A 433 -29.29 -14.75 3.39
C ARG A 433 -30.57 -14.19 4.01
N LYS A 434 -30.80 -14.45 5.29
CA LYS A 434 -31.97 -13.92 6.01
C LYS A 434 -31.85 -12.41 6.27
N ASP A 435 -30.67 -11.94 6.62
CA ASP A 435 -30.42 -10.54 6.96
C ASP A 435 -30.18 -9.66 5.72
N TYR A 436 -29.67 -10.25 4.63
CA TYR A 436 -29.31 -9.59 3.37
C TYR A 436 -29.86 -10.37 2.16
N PRO A 437 -31.19 -10.47 1.98
CA PRO A 437 -31.81 -11.38 1.01
C PRO A 437 -31.48 -11.08 -0.46
N ASP A 438 -31.05 -9.86 -0.78
CA ASP A 438 -30.75 -9.43 -2.16
C ASP A 438 -29.26 -9.52 -2.52
N GLU A 439 -28.38 -9.87 -1.56
CA GLU A 439 -26.92 -9.91 -1.73
C GLU A 439 -26.41 -11.34 -1.96
N ASP A 440 -26.77 -11.96 -3.08
CA ASP A 440 -26.44 -13.37 -3.39
C ASP A 440 -24.94 -13.71 -3.26
N TRP A 441 -24.07 -12.76 -3.59
CA TRP A 441 -22.61 -12.93 -3.45
C TRP A 441 -22.20 -13.08 -1.99
N LEU A 442 -22.87 -12.40 -1.06
CA LEU A 442 -22.58 -12.47 0.37
C LEU A 442 -23.06 -13.79 0.98
N HIS A 443 -24.17 -14.35 0.45
CA HIS A 443 -24.62 -15.70 0.83
C HIS A 443 -23.57 -16.73 0.44
N LEU A 444 -23.03 -16.60 -0.78
CA LEU A 444 -21.96 -17.47 -1.27
C LEU A 444 -20.67 -17.28 -0.45
N THR A 445 -20.30 -16.05 -0.10
CA THR A 445 -19.17 -15.78 0.81
C THR A 445 -19.37 -16.50 2.13
N GLY A 446 -20.56 -16.42 2.72
CA GLY A 446 -20.92 -17.18 3.93
C GLY A 446 -20.75 -18.69 3.77
N LEU A 447 -21.05 -19.23 2.58
CA LEU A 447 -20.89 -20.65 2.28
C LEU A 447 -19.43 -21.07 2.07
N ILE A 448 -18.57 -20.19 1.54
CA ILE A 448 -17.19 -20.57 1.15
C ILE A 448 -16.10 -20.17 2.16
N HIS A 449 -16.41 -19.31 3.14
CA HIS A 449 -15.39 -18.67 3.99
C HIS A 449 -14.49 -19.64 4.79
N GLY A 450 -15.01 -20.79 5.21
CA GLY A 450 -14.26 -21.81 5.96
C GLY A 450 -13.86 -23.03 5.13
N MET A 451 -13.94 -22.98 3.79
CA MET A 451 -13.61 -24.12 2.92
C MET A 451 -12.13 -24.51 2.93
N LEU A 452 -11.25 -23.69 3.50
CA LEU A 452 -9.82 -23.95 3.54
C LEU A 452 -9.37 -24.74 4.78
N CYS A 453 -10.28 -25.17 5.66
CA CYS A 453 -9.94 -25.95 6.86
C CYS A 453 -9.40 -27.38 6.57
N PHE A 454 -9.28 -27.79 5.31
CA PHE A 454 -8.85 -29.13 4.87
C PHE A 454 -7.35 -29.37 4.65
N PHE A 455 -6.50 -28.38 4.94
CA PHE A 455 -5.06 -28.53 4.73
C PHE A 455 -4.44 -29.82 5.33
N PRO A 456 -4.94 -30.42 6.43
CA PRO A 456 -4.37 -31.68 6.95
C PRO A 456 -4.69 -32.93 6.11
N SER A 457 -5.82 -32.96 5.39
CA SER A 457 -6.44 -34.20 4.89
C SER A 457 -5.85 -34.75 3.59
N PHE A 458 -5.02 -33.98 2.87
CA PHE A 458 -4.40 -34.42 1.60
C PHE A 458 -3.02 -35.08 1.76
N SER A 459 -2.63 -35.41 2.98
CA SER A 459 -1.35 -36.08 3.27
C SER A 459 -1.33 -37.55 2.82
N TYR A 460 -2.46 -38.14 2.40
CA TYR A 460 -2.51 -39.54 1.98
C TYR A 460 -3.66 -39.82 1.01
N ILE A 461 -3.44 -39.62 -0.29
CA ILE A 461 -4.17 -40.35 -1.33
C ILE A 461 -3.12 -41.04 -2.21
N PRO A 462 -2.88 -42.36 -2.05
CA PRO A 462 -2.12 -43.12 -3.04
C PRO A 462 -2.89 -43.10 -4.37
N GLY A 463 -2.17 -42.90 -5.47
CA GLY A 463 -2.74 -42.65 -6.80
C GLY A 463 -3.44 -43.82 -7.48
#